data_AF-A0A644Z6C7-F1
#
_entry.id   AF-A0A644Z6C7-F1
#
_cell.length_a   1.000
_cell.length_b   1.000
_cell.length_c   1.000
_cell.angle_alpha   90.00
_cell.angle_beta   90.00
_cell.angle_gamma   90.00
#
_symmetry.space_group_name_H-M   'P 1'
#
loop_
_entity.id
_entity.type
_entity.pdbx_description
1 polymer ?
#
loop_
_entity_poly.entity_id
_entity_poly.type
_entity_poly.pdbx_seq_one_letter_code
_entity_poly.pdbx_strand_id
1 'polypeptide(L)'
;MTGGTIRHSLIENNTQTVGSNGGGGIFSNPPAGYPAYIENCVIRGNTTNIRGAGIGVQGGEKTYISNNEIYGNTAIDGTAPKPGAGIYSNSANNVVTNCLIYNNTGGTAVYYNGGNLYNNTIVKNVGGVYLAGNAINAINNIVWGCATDATGTTPTSITGVANSSWQVKNNATYNPVPTDKNWIIDQNIQFSSNVSNGDVPEPAPGTVGSGPKFTKTSNFIGVPVTAENIANLDSVNWTFNALSPCLNTGAPVDVVLIDFYGLNRPQGFPVAEAKYDIGAYELPYYTVVAGEAETANGTIYSKMGEPLAENFTQGFAKGSTLELYFEPAEGYKIGRAYYVMSNDGGLTFTGEEVEFLNELDQDLFWTTQVNVSFKVKVVWESLTALKNLNQSDIKCFSTGDGIQIQGIKSGDVIRVYNTTGMLVKELNASGEKTMIPLQQGMYVVRVAEGVQKVVVK
;
A
#
# COMPACT_ATOMS: atom_id res chain seq x y z
N MET A 1 13.93 27.64 -33.78
CA MET A 1 14.12 26.20 -33.49
C MET A 1 13.00 25.79 -32.53
N THR A 2 12.68 24.51 -32.37
CA THR A 2 11.72 24.07 -31.34
C THR A 2 12.40 22.98 -30.53
N GLY A 3 12.07 22.91 -29.24
CA GLY A 3 12.51 21.81 -28.39
C GLY A 3 11.81 20.52 -28.81
N GLY A 4 12.49 19.39 -28.66
CA GLY A 4 11.92 18.08 -28.98
C GLY A 4 11.15 17.49 -27.80
N THR A 5 10.10 16.72 -28.08
CA THR A 5 9.44 15.88 -27.08
C THR A 5 9.41 14.43 -27.53
N ILE A 6 9.86 13.52 -26.67
CA ILE A 6 9.70 12.07 -26.81
C ILE A 6 8.86 11.59 -25.64
N ARG A 7 7.77 10.86 -25.92
CA ARG A 7 6.91 10.31 -24.87
C ARG A 7 6.32 8.96 -25.23
N HIS A 8 6.00 8.13 -24.23
CA HIS A 8 5.31 6.84 -24.41
C HIS A 8 5.97 5.95 -25.48
N SER A 9 7.31 5.89 -25.44
CA SER A 9 8.13 5.26 -26.47
C SER A 9 9.09 4.24 -25.86
N LEU A 10 9.41 3.20 -26.64
CA LEU A 10 10.48 2.25 -26.35
C LEU A 10 11.70 2.60 -27.19
N ILE A 11 12.85 2.81 -26.54
CA ILE A 11 14.14 3.08 -27.17
C ILE A 11 15.10 2.00 -26.70
N GLU A 12 15.40 1.04 -27.56
CA GLU A 12 16.20 -0.12 -27.16
C GLU A 12 17.27 -0.56 -28.14
N ASN A 13 18.32 -1.16 -27.58
CA ASN A 13 19.39 -1.85 -28.31
C ASN A 13 20.14 -0.99 -29.34
N ASN A 14 20.15 0.33 -29.15
CA ASN A 14 20.96 1.24 -29.96
C ASN A 14 22.42 1.17 -29.51
N THR A 15 23.35 1.36 -30.45
CA THR A 15 24.79 1.31 -30.18
C THR A 15 25.45 2.56 -30.73
N GLN A 16 26.12 3.31 -29.87
CA GLN A 16 26.96 4.44 -30.25
C GLN A 16 28.43 4.08 -30.08
N THR A 17 29.18 4.06 -31.19
CA THR A 17 30.62 3.73 -31.19
C THR A 17 31.53 4.88 -31.59
N VAL A 18 30.95 5.98 -32.08
CA VAL A 18 31.65 7.13 -32.65
C VAL A 18 31.05 8.46 -32.18
N GLY A 19 31.88 9.51 -32.15
CA GLY A 19 31.51 10.87 -31.77
C GLY A 19 32.15 11.34 -30.46
N SER A 20 31.98 12.64 -30.15
CA SER A 20 32.48 13.24 -28.91
C SER A 20 31.40 13.33 -27.82
N ASN A 21 30.13 13.23 -28.20
CA ASN A 21 28.99 13.56 -27.36
C ASN A 21 28.07 12.34 -27.27
N GLY A 22 27.79 11.89 -26.05
CA GLY A 22 27.14 10.60 -25.73
C GLY A 22 25.68 10.48 -26.17
N GLY A 23 24.92 9.53 -25.62
CA GLY A 23 23.50 9.32 -25.95
C GLY A 23 23.26 8.07 -26.79
N GLY A 24 23.61 6.89 -26.25
CA GLY A 24 23.45 5.62 -26.94
C GLY A 24 22.01 5.36 -27.39
N GLY A 25 21.04 5.62 -26.51
CA GLY A 25 19.61 5.60 -26.82
C GLY A 25 19.11 6.97 -27.28
N ILE A 26 19.24 7.99 -26.43
CA ILE A 26 18.76 9.36 -26.72
C ILE A 26 19.88 10.37 -26.49
N PHE A 27 20.12 11.23 -27.47
CA PHE A 27 20.97 12.41 -27.34
C PHE A 27 20.12 13.69 -27.35
N SER A 28 20.14 14.43 -26.25
CA SER A 28 19.42 15.70 -26.08
C SER A 28 20.39 16.88 -26.10
N ASN A 29 20.26 17.73 -27.12
CA ASN A 29 21.06 18.95 -27.27
C ASN A 29 20.18 20.19 -27.57
N PRO A 30 19.23 20.54 -26.68
CA PRO A 30 18.32 21.64 -26.93
C PRO A 30 19.05 23.01 -26.97
N PRO A 31 18.73 23.86 -27.96
CA PRO A 31 19.24 25.22 -28.03
C PRO A 31 18.55 26.13 -26.99
N ALA A 32 19.23 27.21 -26.60
CA ALA A 32 18.70 28.21 -25.67
C ALA A 32 17.28 28.68 -26.05
N GLY A 33 16.38 28.72 -25.06
CA GLY A 33 14.97 29.09 -25.21
C GLY A 33 14.04 27.96 -25.62
N TYR A 34 14.55 26.75 -25.89
CA TYR A 34 13.77 25.64 -26.45
C TYR A 34 13.98 24.32 -25.68
N PRO A 35 13.31 24.14 -24.51
CA PRO A 35 13.52 22.97 -23.66
C PRO A 35 13.09 21.67 -24.34
N ALA A 36 13.79 20.58 -24.02
CA ALA A 36 13.43 19.24 -24.47
C ALA A 36 12.75 18.43 -23.37
N TYR A 37 11.93 17.45 -23.76
CA TYR A 37 11.14 16.61 -22.87
C TYR A 37 11.30 15.14 -23.27
N ILE A 38 11.67 14.29 -22.30
CA ILE A 38 11.78 12.84 -22.44
C ILE A 38 10.95 12.24 -21.32
N GLU A 39 9.76 11.71 -21.62
CA GLU A 39 8.76 11.43 -20.60
C GLU A 39 8.02 10.10 -20.82
N ASN A 40 7.83 9.30 -19.78
CA ASN A 40 7.04 8.04 -19.89
C ASN A 40 7.62 7.08 -20.94
N CYS A 41 8.94 7.01 -21.07
CA CYS A 41 9.64 6.13 -21.99
C CYS A 41 10.25 4.92 -21.26
N VAL A 42 10.45 3.84 -22.02
CA VAL A 42 11.32 2.73 -21.64
C VAL A 42 12.59 2.82 -22.48
N ILE A 43 13.76 2.92 -21.83
CA ILE A 43 15.05 3.15 -22.47
C ILE A 43 16.02 2.07 -22.00
N ARG A 44 16.24 1.06 -22.84
CA ARG A 44 16.93 -0.15 -22.39
C ARG A 44 17.90 -0.80 -23.36
N GLY A 45 18.88 -1.53 -22.83
CA GLY A 45 19.80 -2.31 -23.67
C GLY A 45 20.69 -1.46 -24.59
N ASN A 46 20.70 -0.14 -24.46
CA ASN A 46 21.49 0.74 -25.32
C ASN A 46 22.95 0.73 -24.86
N THR A 47 23.89 0.86 -25.80
CA THR A 47 25.32 0.81 -25.53
C THR A 47 26.08 2.01 -26.08
N THR A 48 27.15 2.41 -25.39
CA THR A 48 28.07 3.45 -25.85
C THR A 48 29.49 3.22 -25.33
N ASN A 49 30.50 3.56 -26.12
CA ASN A 49 31.89 3.64 -25.66
C ASN A 49 32.31 5.06 -25.20
N ILE A 50 31.37 6.01 -25.14
CA ILE A 50 31.66 7.42 -24.81
C ILE A 50 31.11 7.80 -23.44
N ARG A 51 29.78 7.91 -23.30
CA ARG A 51 29.00 8.30 -22.10
C ARG A 51 27.51 8.31 -22.41
N GLY A 52 26.65 8.29 -21.40
CA GLY A 52 25.20 8.51 -21.62
C GLY A 52 24.55 7.38 -22.41
N ALA A 53 24.69 6.12 -21.99
CA ALA A 53 24.20 5.00 -22.80
C ALA A 53 22.68 5.03 -22.98
N GLY A 54 21.92 5.26 -21.91
CA GLY A 54 20.48 5.53 -22.00
C GLY A 54 20.22 6.92 -22.57
N ILE A 55 20.49 7.96 -21.79
CA ILE A 55 20.27 9.37 -22.16
C ILE A 55 21.56 10.17 -21.99
N GLY A 56 21.97 10.90 -23.02
CA GLY A 56 23.03 11.91 -22.98
C GLY A 56 22.47 13.31 -23.19
N VAL A 57 22.72 14.24 -22.27
CA VAL A 57 22.29 15.64 -22.35
C VAL A 57 23.50 16.58 -22.43
N GLN A 58 23.50 17.48 -23.40
CA GLN A 58 24.53 18.50 -23.59
C GLN A 58 24.02 19.88 -24.00
N GLY A 59 22.71 20.04 -24.19
CA GLY A 59 22.12 21.32 -24.61
C GLY A 59 22.43 22.47 -23.67
N GLY A 60 22.44 23.68 -24.23
CA GLY A 60 22.52 24.91 -23.43
C GLY A 60 21.22 25.22 -22.69
N GLU A 61 20.10 24.66 -23.14
CA GLU A 61 18.80 24.74 -22.48
C GLU A 61 18.50 23.48 -21.65
N LYS A 62 17.51 23.56 -20.74
CA LYS A 62 17.08 22.44 -19.91
C LYS A 62 16.45 21.30 -20.72
N THR A 63 16.77 20.08 -20.29
CA THR A 63 16.01 18.86 -20.64
C THR A 63 15.25 18.38 -19.40
N TYR A 64 13.95 18.14 -19.58
CA TYR A 64 13.09 17.46 -18.62
C TYR A 64 13.10 15.96 -18.91
N ILE A 65 13.46 15.16 -17.92
CA ILE A 65 13.50 13.70 -17.98
C ILE A 65 12.59 13.20 -16.86
N SER A 66 11.37 12.77 -17.19
CA SER A 66 10.35 12.46 -16.19
C SER A 66 9.71 11.09 -16.42
N ASN A 67 9.38 10.36 -15.35
CA ASN A 67 8.61 9.11 -15.42
C ASN A 67 9.19 8.08 -16.41
N ASN A 68 10.51 8.02 -16.56
CA ASN A 68 11.14 7.06 -17.48
C ASN A 68 11.64 5.82 -16.74
N GLU A 69 11.58 4.70 -17.43
CA GLU A 69 12.22 3.45 -17.03
C GLU A 69 13.52 3.28 -17.83
N ILE A 70 14.67 3.33 -17.17
CA ILE A 70 16.00 3.39 -17.80
C ILE A 70 16.87 2.27 -17.24
N TYR A 71 17.04 1.19 -18.01
CA TYR A 71 17.70 -0.01 -17.50
C TYR A 71 18.48 -0.83 -18.51
N GLY A 72 19.39 -1.67 -18.05
CA GLY A 72 20.13 -2.57 -18.93
C GLY A 72 21.06 -1.84 -19.92
N ASN A 73 21.33 -0.54 -19.75
CA ASN A 73 22.18 0.21 -20.65
C ASN A 73 23.66 0.10 -20.24
N THR A 74 24.57 0.13 -21.21
CA THR A 74 26.02 -0.07 -20.99
C THR A 74 26.85 1.09 -21.53
N ALA A 75 27.63 1.75 -20.65
CA ALA A 75 28.62 2.76 -21.02
C ALA A 75 30.04 2.25 -20.70
N ILE A 76 30.69 1.59 -21.67
CA ILE A 76 32.02 0.98 -21.51
C ILE A 76 32.84 1.14 -22.79
N ASP A 77 34.11 1.50 -22.63
CA ASP A 77 35.11 1.58 -23.70
C ASP A 77 36.20 0.53 -23.47
N GLY A 78 36.10 -0.60 -24.15
CA GLY A 78 36.92 -1.78 -23.86
C GLY A 78 36.64 -2.29 -22.45
N THR A 79 37.56 -2.03 -21.51
CA THR A 79 37.40 -2.35 -20.08
C THR A 79 37.17 -1.11 -19.21
N ALA A 80 37.24 0.09 -19.78
CA ALA A 80 37.11 1.34 -19.05
C ALA A 80 35.63 1.75 -18.94
N PRO A 81 35.05 1.76 -17.72
CA PRO A 81 33.68 2.20 -17.53
C PRO A 81 33.56 3.71 -17.77
N LYS A 82 32.52 4.12 -18.50
CA LYS A 82 32.24 5.52 -18.86
C LYS A 82 31.05 6.07 -18.07
N PRO A 83 30.98 7.40 -17.85
CA PRO A 83 29.95 7.97 -17.00
C PRO A 83 28.55 7.92 -17.62
N GLY A 84 27.53 7.81 -16.77
CA GLY A 84 26.13 7.93 -17.10
C GLY A 84 25.60 6.80 -17.97
N ALA A 85 25.71 5.56 -17.50
CA ALA A 85 25.11 4.43 -18.21
C ALA A 85 23.58 4.59 -18.34
N GLY A 86 22.89 5.03 -17.30
CA GLY A 86 21.50 5.45 -17.39
C GLY A 86 21.39 6.87 -17.97
N ILE A 87 21.91 7.86 -17.23
CA ILE A 87 21.83 9.28 -17.61
C ILE A 87 23.20 9.94 -17.48
N TYR A 88 23.62 10.61 -18.55
CA TYR A 88 24.73 11.57 -18.54
C TYR A 88 24.17 12.97 -18.79
N SER A 89 24.02 13.75 -17.73
CA SER A 89 23.54 15.13 -17.77
C SER A 89 24.72 16.09 -17.62
N ASN A 90 25.17 16.72 -18.71
CA ASN A 90 26.32 17.62 -18.70
C ASN A 90 25.95 19.12 -18.70
N SER A 91 24.67 19.46 -18.51
CA SER A 91 24.17 20.83 -18.50
C SER A 91 23.67 21.24 -17.10
N ALA A 92 23.63 22.54 -16.84
CA ALA A 92 23.48 23.09 -15.48
C ALA A 92 22.05 23.09 -14.90
N ASN A 93 21.01 22.97 -15.73
CA ASN A 93 19.62 23.28 -15.33
C ASN A 93 18.64 22.15 -15.67
N ASN A 94 19.12 20.91 -15.82
CA ASN A 94 18.25 19.79 -16.19
C ASN A 94 17.31 19.42 -15.04
N VAL A 95 16.23 18.72 -15.34
CA VAL A 95 15.26 18.27 -14.34
C VAL A 95 14.99 16.80 -14.58
N VAL A 96 15.31 15.97 -13.60
CA VAL A 96 15.16 14.51 -13.64
C VAL A 96 14.25 14.10 -12.49
N THR A 97 13.04 13.66 -12.80
CA THR A 97 12.01 13.36 -11.79
C THR A 97 11.35 12.01 -11.98
N ASN A 98 11.00 11.33 -10.89
CA ASN A 98 10.22 10.10 -10.92
C ASN A 98 10.77 9.04 -11.89
N CYS A 99 12.08 8.95 -12.11
CA CYS A 99 12.64 7.94 -13.00
C CYS A 99 13.01 6.67 -12.22
N LEU A 100 12.85 5.53 -12.88
CA LEU A 100 13.39 4.25 -12.44
C LEU A 100 14.68 4.01 -13.22
N ILE A 101 15.82 4.01 -12.53
CA ILE A 101 17.14 3.87 -13.15
C ILE A 101 17.83 2.66 -12.54
N TYR A 102 17.79 1.52 -13.23
CA TYR A 102 18.23 0.27 -12.62
C TYR A 102 19.01 -0.65 -13.55
N ASN A 103 19.87 -1.50 -12.98
CA ASN A 103 20.61 -2.52 -13.74
C ASN A 103 21.36 -1.98 -14.98
N ASN A 104 21.87 -0.75 -14.91
CA ASN A 104 22.76 -0.18 -15.92
C ASN A 104 24.22 -0.44 -15.54
N THR A 105 25.11 -0.49 -16.52
CA THR A 105 26.55 -0.70 -16.30
C THR A 105 27.40 0.43 -16.87
N GLY A 106 28.10 1.16 -15.99
CA GLY A 106 29.11 2.15 -16.38
C GLY A 106 29.88 2.67 -15.18
N GLY A 107 30.64 3.76 -15.36
CA GLY A 107 31.40 4.38 -14.26
C GLY A 107 30.47 5.02 -13.24
N THR A 108 29.31 5.47 -13.72
CA THR A 108 28.18 5.96 -12.93
C THR A 108 26.89 5.55 -13.63
N ALA A 109 25.83 5.26 -12.87
CA ALA A 109 24.49 5.12 -13.44
C ALA A 109 23.96 6.49 -13.87
N VAL A 110 24.19 7.49 -13.01
CA VAL A 110 23.79 8.88 -13.24
C VAL A 110 25.00 9.77 -13.03
N TYR A 111 25.40 10.47 -14.08
CA TYR A 111 26.29 11.62 -13.99
C TYR A 111 25.46 12.89 -14.11
N TYR A 112 25.54 13.76 -13.12
CA TYR A 112 24.64 14.91 -13.01
C TYR A 112 25.40 16.21 -12.79
N ASN A 113 25.37 17.09 -13.78
CA ASN A 113 26.15 18.32 -13.78
C ASN A 113 25.37 19.56 -13.32
N GLY A 114 24.09 19.45 -12.97
CA GLY A 114 23.31 20.58 -12.47
C GLY A 114 21.81 20.43 -12.60
N GLY A 115 21.09 21.15 -11.74
CA GLY A 115 19.65 21.23 -11.73
C GLY A 115 19.01 20.37 -10.64
N ASN A 116 17.86 19.78 -10.96
CA ASN A 116 17.00 19.09 -10.01
C ASN A 116 16.92 17.58 -10.28
N LEU A 117 17.34 16.78 -9.32
CA LEU A 117 17.21 15.32 -9.31
C LEU A 117 16.24 14.96 -8.17
N TYR A 118 14.96 14.79 -8.50
CA TYR A 118 13.90 14.59 -7.51
C TYR A 118 13.18 13.26 -7.62
N ASN A 119 12.91 12.61 -6.49
CA ASN A 119 11.97 11.49 -6.44
C ASN A 119 12.35 10.35 -7.41
N ASN A 120 13.64 10.05 -7.59
CA ASN A 120 14.07 8.96 -8.46
C ASN A 120 14.38 7.69 -7.66
N THR A 121 14.18 6.53 -8.27
CA THR A 121 14.60 5.24 -7.74
C THR A 121 15.77 4.72 -8.57
N ILE A 122 16.97 4.75 -7.99
CA ILE A 122 18.24 4.47 -8.68
C ILE A 122 18.90 3.25 -8.01
N VAL A 123 18.76 2.07 -8.62
CA VAL A 123 19.02 0.81 -7.90
C VAL A 123 19.74 -0.25 -8.73
N LYS A 124 20.55 -1.09 -8.07
CA LYS A 124 21.19 -2.27 -8.71
C LYS A 124 22.02 -1.94 -9.96
N ASN A 125 22.59 -0.75 -10.03
CA ASN A 125 23.47 -0.35 -11.13
C ASN A 125 24.94 -0.62 -10.79
N VAL A 126 25.75 -0.89 -11.81
CA VAL A 126 27.19 -0.64 -11.72
C VAL A 126 27.43 0.85 -11.93
N GLY A 127 27.99 1.47 -10.90
CA GLY A 127 28.08 2.91 -10.73
C GLY A 127 26.86 3.50 -9.99
N GLY A 128 27.10 4.44 -9.09
CA GLY A 128 26.06 5.17 -8.37
C GLY A 128 25.66 6.48 -9.07
N VAL A 129 25.34 7.47 -8.27
CA VAL A 129 25.12 8.86 -8.69
C VAL A 129 26.41 9.66 -8.46
N TYR A 130 26.82 10.44 -9.46
CA TYR A 130 27.92 11.39 -9.34
C TYR A 130 27.45 12.81 -9.65
N LEU A 131 27.58 13.68 -8.65
CA LEU A 131 27.24 15.09 -8.70
C LEU A 131 28.49 15.91 -9.10
N ALA A 132 28.46 16.59 -10.24
CA ALA A 132 29.69 16.94 -10.95
C ALA A 132 30.16 18.40 -10.93
N GLY A 133 29.28 19.42 -10.99
CA GLY A 133 29.77 20.79 -11.27
C GLY A 133 28.88 21.97 -10.89
N ASN A 134 27.68 22.11 -11.45
CA ASN A 134 26.82 23.27 -11.18
C ASN A 134 25.90 23.02 -9.97
N ALA A 135 25.12 24.04 -9.56
CA ALA A 135 24.15 23.92 -8.46
C ALA A 135 23.21 22.72 -8.65
N ILE A 136 23.15 21.83 -7.66
CA ILE A 136 22.35 20.60 -7.69
C ILE A 136 21.43 20.55 -6.48
N ASN A 137 20.19 20.18 -6.74
CA ASN A 137 19.23 19.74 -5.72
C ASN A 137 18.93 18.25 -5.95
N ALA A 138 19.48 17.38 -5.10
CA ALA A 138 19.18 15.95 -5.06
C ALA A 138 18.27 15.69 -3.85
N ILE A 139 16.96 15.55 -4.10
CA ILE A 139 15.94 15.46 -3.05
C ILE A 139 15.04 14.23 -3.26
N ASN A 140 14.70 13.52 -2.18
CA ASN A 140 13.79 12.38 -2.22
C ASN A 140 14.21 11.23 -3.15
N ASN A 141 15.51 11.00 -3.39
CA ASN A 141 15.94 9.87 -4.23
C ASN A 141 16.25 8.63 -3.39
N ILE A 142 15.89 7.46 -3.90
CA ILE A 142 16.42 6.18 -3.40
C ILE A 142 17.65 5.83 -4.23
N VAL A 143 18.80 5.62 -3.58
CA VAL A 143 20.02 5.10 -4.21
C VAL A 143 20.51 3.87 -3.47
N TRP A 144 20.16 2.68 -3.99
CA TRP A 144 20.34 1.42 -3.26
C TRP A 144 20.92 0.27 -4.10
N GLY A 145 21.77 -0.54 -3.48
CA GLY A 145 22.37 -1.72 -4.10
C GLY A 145 23.17 -1.44 -5.37
N CYS A 146 23.70 -0.22 -5.53
CA CYS A 146 24.67 0.09 -6.57
C CYS A 146 26.08 -0.26 -6.07
N ALA A 147 26.95 -0.66 -7.00
CA ALA A 147 28.34 -1.03 -6.69
C ALA A 147 29.30 -0.53 -7.77
N THR A 148 30.61 -0.52 -7.50
CA THR A 148 31.62 -0.08 -8.49
C THR A 148 31.78 -1.04 -9.67
N ASP A 149 31.36 -2.30 -9.50
CA ASP A 149 31.35 -3.35 -10.50
C ASP A 149 30.22 -4.36 -10.23
N ALA A 150 30.06 -5.33 -11.14
CA ALA A 150 28.98 -6.31 -11.07
C ALA A 150 29.13 -7.33 -9.92
N THR A 151 30.28 -7.40 -9.25
CA THR A 151 30.49 -8.31 -8.10
C THR A 151 29.72 -7.86 -6.87
N GLY A 152 29.41 -6.57 -6.77
CA GLY A 152 28.72 -6.00 -5.62
C GLY A 152 29.61 -5.81 -4.38
N THR A 153 30.91 -6.13 -4.44
CA THR A 153 31.80 -6.09 -3.27
C THR A 153 32.03 -4.68 -2.75
N THR A 154 32.16 -3.69 -3.63
CA THR A 154 32.36 -2.29 -3.23
C THR A 154 31.07 -1.51 -3.49
N PRO A 155 30.26 -1.26 -2.46
CA PRO A 155 29.01 -0.52 -2.61
C PRO A 155 29.26 0.94 -2.96
N THR A 156 28.31 1.58 -3.63
CA THR A 156 28.32 3.01 -3.93
C THR A 156 26.89 3.58 -3.91
N SER A 157 26.77 4.89 -3.67
CA SER A 157 25.48 5.59 -3.63
C SER A 157 25.58 6.97 -4.32
N ILE A 158 25.45 8.06 -3.56
CA ILE A 158 25.61 9.43 -4.03
C ILE A 158 27.03 9.89 -3.70
N THR A 159 27.76 10.32 -4.72
CA THR A 159 29.12 10.86 -4.62
C THR A 159 29.23 12.11 -5.49
N GLY A 160 30.36 12.82 -5.44
CA GLY A 160 30.55 13.99 -6.29
C GLY A 160 31.70 14.88 -5.86
N VAL A 161 31.79 16.04 -6.51
CA VAL A 161 32.76 17.10 -6.14
C VAL A 161 32.26 17.91 -4.94
N ALA A 162 33.19 18.59 -4.28
CA ALA A 162 32.87 19.46 -3.16
C ALA A 162 32.18 20.75 -3.63
N ASN A 163 31.07 21.12 -3.00
CA ASN A 163 30.35 22.37 -3.30
C ASN A 163 29.39 22.79 -2.17
N SER A 164 29.56 23.98 -1.60
CA SER A 164 28.75 24.43 -0.46
C SER A 164 27.33 24.87 -0.75
N SER A 165 26.94 24.97 -2.03
CA SER A 165 25.60 25.41 -2.44
C SER A 165 24.63 24.26 -2.76
N TRP A 166 25.13 23.02 -2.80
CA TRP A 166 24.33 21.88 -3.24
C TRP A 166 23.46 21.34 -2.13
N GLN A 167 22.22 21.01 -2.47
CA GLN A 167 21.27 20.42 -1.55
C GLN A 167 21.18 18.92 -1.80
N VAL A 168 21.58 18.12 -0.82
CA VAL A 168 21.43 16.67 -0.85
C VAL A 168 20.58 16.30 0.36
N LYS A 169 19.27 16.21 0.17
CA LYS A 169 18.30 16.13 1.28
C LYS A 169 17.27 15.02 1.10
N ASN A 170 16.78 14.44 2.20
CA ASN A 170 15.72 13.43 2.18
C ASN A 170 15.96 12.28 1.19
N ASN A 171 17.22 11.94 0.89
CA ASN A 171 17.55 10.77 0.08
C ASN A 171 17.66 9.55 0.97
N ALA A 172 17.35 8.38 0.43
CA ALA A 172 17.58 7.10 1.06
C ALA A 172 18.75 6.39 0.39
N THR A 173 19.87 6.25 1.08
CA THR A 173 21.12 5.78 0.46
C THR A 173 21.66 4.52 1.11
N TYR A 174 22.24 3.65 0.28
CA TYR A 174 22.89 2.43 0.76
C TYR A 174 24.24 2.71 1.43
N ASN A 175 25.09 3.52 0.80
CA ASN A 175 26.27 4.10 1.44
C ASN A 175 25.95 5.48 2.03
N PRO A 176 26.61 5.89 3.12
CA PRO A 176 26.45 7.22 3.70
C PRO A 176 26.68 8.31 2.66
N VAL A 177 25.89 9.38 2.74
CA VAL A 177 26.16 10.60 1.97
C VAL A 177 27.50 11.19 2.46
N PRO A 178 28.46 11.48 1.56
CA PRO A 178 29.77 11.98 1.95
C PRO A 178 29.71 13.33 2.67
N THR A 179 30.31 13.42 3.86
CA THR A 179 30.35 14.65 4.67
C THR A 179 31.51 15.56 4.33
N ASP A 180 32.49 15.08 3.56
CA ASP A 180 33.70 15.80 3.16
C ASP A 180 33.49 16.73 1.95
N LYS A 181 32.28 16.78 1.38
CA LYS A 181 31.97 17.54 0.15
C LYS A 181 31.44 18.94 0.41
N ASN A 182 31.29 19.34 1.67
CA ASN A 182 30.70 20.62 2.09
C ASN A 182 29.26 20.85 1.60
N TRP A 183 28.55 19.82 1.13
CA TRP A 183 27.16 19.95 0.69
C TRP A 183 26.23 20.33 1.86
N ILE A 184 25.07 20.90 1.54
CA ILE A 184 23.97 21.06 2.48
C ILE A 184 23.25 19.72 2.58
N ILE A 185 23.64 18.93 3.57
CA ILE A 185 23.13 17.59 3.87
C ILE A 185 22.08 17.71 4.97
N ASP A 186 20.87 17.24 4.72
CA ASP A 186 19.78 17.27 5.72
C ASP A 186 18.80 16.11 5.53
N GLN A 187 18.30 15.53 6.61
CA GLN A 187 17.22 14.52 6.62
C GLN A 187 17.40 13.30 5.68
N ASN A 188 18.62 12.99 5.24
CA ASN A 188 18.88 11.76 4.49
C ASN A 188 18.83 10.55 5.44
N ILE A 189 18.28 9.44 4.97
CA ILE A 189 18.30 8.16 5.68
C ILE A 189 19.33 7.24 5.04
N GLN A 190 20.02 6.45 5.86
CA GLN A 190 20.99 5.46 5.40
C GLN A 190 20.46 4.06 5.68
N PHE A 191 20.43 3.17 4.69
CA PHE A 191 20.13 1.76 4.92
C PHE A 191 21.28 1.05 5.65
N SER A 192 21.01 -0.03 6.37
CA SER A 192 22.09 -0.87 6.91
C SER A 192 22.94 -1.41 5.77
N SER A 193 24.23 -1.59 6.02
CA SER A 193 25.28 -1.84 5.01
C SER A 193 25.20 -3.19 4.28
N ASN A 194 24.06 -3.88 4.27
CA ASN A 194 23.83 -5.06 3.42
C ASN A 194 22.90 -4.75 2.23
N VAL A 195 23.11 -5.43 1.09
CA VAL A 195 22.27 -5.26 -0.11
C VAL A 195 20.96 -6.07 0.01
N SER A 196 20.54 -6.44 1.23
CA SER A 196 19.36 -7.27 1.41
C SER A 196 18.11 -6.42 1.22
N ASN A 197 17.13 -6.93 0.49
CA ASN A 197 15.80 -6.33 0.46
C ASN A 197 14.89 -6.85 1.60
N GLY A 198 15.36 -7.85 2.36
CA GLY A 198 14.64 -8.47 3.48
C GLY A 198 14.73 -7.63 4.76
N ASP A 199 14.35 -8.17 5.91
CA ASP A 199 14.44 -7.50 7.23
C ASP A 199 15.80 -7.68 7.89
N VAL A 200 16.28 -6.60 8.50
CA VAL A 200 17.41 -6.60 9.43
C VAL A 200 16.79 -6.38 10.80
N PRO A 201 16.78 -7.40 11.67
CA PRO A 201 16.15 -7.31 12.98
C PRO A 201 16.71 -6.16 13.83
N GLU A 202 18.02 -5.92 13.72
CA GLU A 202 18.73 -4.88 14.48
C GLU A 202 19.61 -4.07 13.51
N PRO A 203 19.13 -2.91 13.00
CA PRO A 203 19.92 -2.07 12.12
C PRO A 203 21.15 -1.52 12.85
N ALA A 204 22.21 -1.23 12.11
CA ALA A 204 23.39 -0.59 12.67
C ALA A 204 23.03 0.80 13.25
N PRO A 205 23.73 1.28 14.29
CA PRO A 205 23.49 2.62 14.81
C PRO A 205 23.57 3.68 13.71
N GLY A 206 22.51 4.49 13.57
CA GLY A 206 22.41 5.53 12.54
C GLY A 206 21.89 5.05 11.18
N THR A 207 21.48 3.78 11.03
CA THR A 207 20.88 3.25 9.80
C THR A 207 19.44 2.78 9.99
N VAL A 208 18.71 2.59 8.88
CA VAL A 208 17.32 2.14 8.85
C VAL A 208 17.18 0.84 8.05
N GLY A 209 16.81 -0.26 8.71
CA GLY A 209 16.57 -1.56 8.06
C GLY A 209 17.67 -2.01 7.09
N SER A 210 17.39 -2.97 6.21
CA SER A 210 18.34 -3.54 5.23
C SER A 210 18.27 -2.93 3.84
N GLY A 211 17.17 -2.22 3.54
CA GLY A 211 16.90 -1.70 2.21
C GLY A 211 15.48 -1.17 2.06
N PRO A 212 15.06 -0.82 0.84
CA PRO A 212 13.81 -0.11 0.56
C PRO A 212 12.54 -0.97 0.70
N LYS A 213 12.63 -2.29 0.89
CA LYS A 213 11.50 -3.23 0.91
C LYS A 213 10.70 -3.25 -0.39
N PHE A 214 11.41 -3.27 -1.50
CA PHE A 214 10.79 -3.44 -2.81
C PHE A 214 10.01 -4.75 -2.89
N THR A 215 8.93 -4.77 -3.65
CA THR A 215 8.10 -5.97 -3.83
C THR A 215 8.90 -7.08 -4.51
N LYS A 216 9.75 -6.73 -5.48
CA LYS A 216 10.64 -7.69 -6.15
C LYS A 216 11.87 -7.01 -6.75
N THR A 217 13.06 -7.45 -6.36
CA THR A 217 14.32 -6.89 -6.85
C THR A 217 15.01 -7.80 -7.85
N SER A 218 15.91 -7.24 -8.66
CA SER A 218 16.89 -8.07 -9.36
C SER A 218 17.83 -8.77 -8.38
N ASN A 219 18.27 -9.99 -8.68
CA ASN A 219 19.23 -10.74 -7.88
C ASN A 219 20.70 -10.45 -8.27
N PHE A 220 20.93 -9.59 -9.26
CA PHE A 220 22.24 -9.16 -9.75
C PHE A 220 22.34 -7.63 -9.87
N ILE A 221 23.57 -7.13 -10.06
CA ILE A 221 23.91 -5.72 -10.25
C ILE A 221 24.43 -5.50 -11.68
N GLY A 222 24.03 -4.39 -12.29
CA GLY A 222 24.37 -4.06 -13.68
C GLY A 222 23.50 -4.79 -14.69
N VAL A 223 23.95 -4.84 -15.94
CA VAL A 223 23.25 -5.49 -17.05
C VAL A 223 23.20 -7.02 -16.91
N PRO A 224 22.14 -7.69 -17.39
CA PRO A 224 22.02 -9.15 -17.29
C PRO A 224 23.04 -9.84 -18.19
N VAL A 225 23.62 -10.95 -17.73
CA VAL A 225 24.61 -11.75 -18.47
C VAL A 225 24.18 -13.21 -18.73
N THR A 226 23.04 -13.63 -18.16
CA THR A 226 22.45 -14.97 -18.36
C THR A 226 20.96 -14.85 -18.68
N ALA A 227 20.37 -15.91 -19.25
CA ALA A 227 18.93 -15.96 -19.50
C ALA A 227 18.10 -15.88 -18.20
N GLU A 228 18.60 -16.45 -17.10
CA GLU A 228 17.98 -16.35 -15.78
C GLU A 228 17.99 -14.91 -15.27
N ASN A 229 19.09 -14.17 -15.47
CA ASN A 229 19.17 -12.75 -15.12
C ASN A 229 18.18 -11.92 -15.94
N ILE A 230 18.01 -12.22 -17.23
CA ILE A 230 17.01 -11.55 -18.08
C ILE A 230 15.61 -11.80 -17.53
N ALA A 231 15.23 -13.06 -17.30
CA ALA A 231 13.91 -13.40 -16.76
C ALA A 231 13.67 -12.79 -15.37
N ASN A 232 14.70 -12.73 -14.53
CA ASN A 232 14.64 -12.06 -13.24
C ASN A 232 14.42 -10.54 -13.41
N LEU A 233 15.15 -9.90 -14.32
CA LEU A 233 15.03 -8.47 -14.63
C LEU A 233 13.65 -8.11 -15.16
N ASP A 234 13.10 -8.89 -16.09
CA ASP A 234 11.78 -8.67 -16.68
C ASP A 234 10.64 -8.78 -15.64
N SER A 235 10.94 -9.32 -14.47
CA SER A 235 9.98 -9.59 -13.41
C SER A 235 10.16 -8.74 -12.16
N VAL A 236 11.07 -7.75 -12.20
CA VAL A 236 11.28 -6.82 -11.08
C VAL A 236 10.05 -5.98 -10.84
N ASN A 237 9.86 -5.58 -9.59
CA ASN A 237 8.87 -4.62 -9.17
C ASN A 237 9.46 -3.73 -8.07
N TRP A 238 9.79 -2.50 -8.47
CA TRP A 238 10.43 -1.51 -7.62
C TRP A 238 9.45 -0.69 -6.77
N THR A 239 8.14 -1.02 -6.75
CA THR A 239 7.27 -0.53 -5.66
C THR A 239 7.74 -1.10 -4.35
N PHE A 240 7.56 -0.37 -3.24
CA PHE A 240 7.85 -0.89 -1.91
C PHE A 240 6.57 -1.21 -1.13
N ASN A 241 6.70 -1.94 -0.02
CA ASN A 241 5.57 -2.32 0.84
C ASN A 241 5.48 -1.45 2.10
N ALA A 242 4.47 -1.71 2.94
CA ALA A 242 4.19 -0.96 4.17
C ALA A 242 5.31 -1.02 5.22
N LEU A 243 6.31 -1.89 5.08
CA LEU A 243 7.46 -1.98 5.97
C LEU A 243 8.66 -1.13 5.49
N SER A 244 8.51 -0.41 4.36
CA SER A 244 9.59 0.40 3.84
C SER A 244 9.96 1.53 4.80
N PRO A 245 11.26 1.74 5.08
CA PRO A 245 11.70 2.93 5.80
C PRO A 245 11.62 4.21 4.94
N CYS A 246 11.32 4.08 3.64
CA CYS A 246 11.08 5.22 2.73
C CYS A 246 9.64 5.75 2.82
N LEU A 247 8.74 5.03 3.50
CA LEU A 247 7.35 5.41 3.68
C LEU A 247 7.24 6.61 4.64
N ASN A 248 6.54 7.66 4.24
CA ASN A 248 6.23 8.86 5.01
C ASN A 248 7.45 9.66 5.53
N THR A 249 8.61 9.52 4.88
CA THR A 249 9.88 10.18 5.27
C THR A 249 10.39 11.20 4.24
N GLY A 250 9.68 11.36 3.12
CA GLY A 250 9.98 12.33 2.07
C GLY A 250 9.64 13.77 2.44
N ALA A 251 10.30 14.71 1.77
CA ALA A 251 9.99 16.14 1.84
C ALA A 251 8.98 16.55 0.75
N PRO A 252 8.19 17.61 0.95
CA PRO A 252 7.42 18.21 -0.15
C PRO A 252 8.36 18.74 -1.23
N VAL A 253 8.05 18.43 -2.50
CA VAL A 253 8.73 18.96 -3.67
C VAL A 253 7.65 19.45 -4.65
N ASP A 254 7.37 20.76 -4.64
CA ASP A 254 6.19 21.37 -5.29
C ASP A 254 6.04 21.03 -6.79
N VAL A 255 7.14 20.74 -7.48
CA VAL A 255 7.12 20.41 -8.91
C VAL A 255 6.78 18.94 -9.21
N VAL A 256 6.71 18.07 -8.19
CA VAL A 256 6.42 16.65 -8.32
C VAL A 256 5.09 16.33 -7.65
N LEU A 257 4.00 16.42 -8.42
CA LEU A 257 2.62 16.31 -7.91
C LEU A 257 2.07 14.87 -7.92
N ILE A 258 2.66 14.00 -8.73
CA ILE A 258 2.28 12.59 -8.85
C ILE A 258 3.54 11.72 -8.82
N ASP A 259 3.39 10.46 -8.45
CA ASP A 259 4.43 9.43 -8.49
C ASP A 259 4.56 8.80 -9.91
N PHE A 260 5.41 7.77 -10.05
CA PHE A 260 5.64 7.07 -11.31
C PHE A 260 4.38 6.39 -11.89
N TYR A 261 3.44 5.96 -11.04
CA TYR A 261 2.18 5.34 -11.46
C TYR A 261 1.00 6.33 -11.52
N GLY A 262 1.24 7.60 -11.24
CA GLY A 262 0.22 8.64 -11.29
C GLY A 262 -0.56 8.80 -9.98
N LEU A 263 -0.11 8.22 -8.87
CA LEU A 263 -0.69 8.49 -7.55
C LEU A 263 -0.31 9.90 -7.09
N ASN A 264 -1.26 10.63 -6.53
CA ASN A 264 -1.02 11.97 -6.00
C ASN A 264 0.01 11.93 -4.87
N ARG A 265 0.80 13.00 -4.75
CA ARG A 265 1.71 13.23 -3.63
C ARG A 265 1.18 14.42 -2.83
N PRO A 266 1.03 14.34 -1.49
CA PRO A 266 1.30 13.20 -0.60
C PRO A 266 0.16 12.15 -0.56
N GLN A 267 0.41 11.01 0.10
CA GLN A 267 -0.60 9.99 0.43
C GLN A 267 -0.91 9.96 1.94
N GLY A 268 -2.14 9.58 2.30
CA GLY A 268 -2.55 9.41 3.70
C GLY A 268 -4.00 9.80 3.99
N PHE A 269 -4.53 9.32 5.12
CA PHE A 269 -5.83 9.75 5.65
C PHE A 269 -5.73 9.91 7.18
N PRO A 270 -6.29 11.00 7.77
CA PRO A 270 -6.99 12.10 7.10
C PRO A 270 -6.05 12.89 6.18
N VAL A 271 -6.60 13.51 5.12
CA VAL A 271 -5.80 14.18 4.07
C VAL A 271 -4.86 15.27 4.65
N ALA A 272 -5.26 15.90 5.75
CA ALA A 272 -4.43 16.90 6.46
C ALA A 272 -3.14 16.31 7.08
N GLU A 273 -3.08 15.00 7.28
CA GLU A 273 -1.94 14.27 7.85
C GLU A 273 -1.17 13.48 6.78
N ALA A 274 -1.52 13.63 5.50
CA ALA A 274 -0.85 12.96 4.40
C ALA A 274 0.64 13.33 4.33
N LYS A 275 1.49 12.34 4.05
CA LYS A 275 2.95 12.46 4.01
C LYS A 275 3.50 11.95 2.67
N TYR A 276 4.76 12.28 2.41
CA TYR A 276 5.45 11.95 1.18
C TYR A 276 6.38 10.77 1.40
N ASP A 277 6.49 9.90 0.41
CA ASP A 277 7.48 8.84 0.40
C ASP A 277 8.81 9.28 -0.27
N ILE A 278 9.93 8.66 0.09
CA ILE A 278 11.18 8.84 -0.65
C ILE A 278 11.15 7.94 -1.90
N GLY A 279 11.60 8.47 -3.04
CA GLY A 279 11.70 7.74 -4.30
C GLY A 279 10.58 8.04 -5.29
N ALA A 280 10.53 7.21 -6.34
CA ALA A 280 9.63 7.40 -7.49
C ALA A 280 8.19 6.97 -7.25
N TYR A 281 7.90 6.28 -6.14
CA TYR A 281 6.58 5.75 -5.81
C TYR A 281 6.03 6.39 -4.54
N GLU A 282 4.71 6.47 -4.45
CA GLU A 282 3.99 6.57 -3.19
C GLU A 282 3.30 5.22 -2.93
N LEU A 283 3.26 4.77 -1.67
CA LEU A 283 2.43 3.63 -1.29
C LEU A 283 0.96 4.08 -1.19
N PRO A 284 0.01 3.45 -1.90
CA PRO A 284 -1.40 3.83 -1.80
C PRO A 284 -1.91 3.73 -0.36
N TYR A 285 -2.77 4.66 0.03
CA TYR A 285 -3.52 4.59 1.27
C TYR A 285 -4.99 4.27 1.02
N TYR A 286 -5.53 3.40 1.87
CA TYR A 286 -6.93 2.97 1.84
C TYR A 286 -7.62 3.38 3.12
N THR A 287 -8.89 3.73 2.99
CA THR A 287 -9.73 4.15 4.10
C THR A 287 -10.52 2.97 4.62
N VAL A 288 -10.39 2.69 5.91
CA VAL A 288 -11.22 1.70 6.62
C VAL A 288 -12.19 2.44 7.51
N VAL A 289 -13.47 2.10 7.40
CA VAL A 289 -14.53 2.59 8.28
C VAL A 289 -15.04 1.45 9.14
N ALA A 290 -15.03 1.63 10.45
CA ALA A 290 -15.53 0.65 11.43
C ALA A 290 -16.24 1.37 12.59
N GLY A 291 -16.63 0.62 13.61
CA GLY A 291 -17.34 1.15 14.77
C GLY A 291 -18.86 1.17 14.60
N GLU A 292 -19.54 0.95 15.71
CA GLU A 292 -20.98 0.82 15.81
C GLU A 292 -21.58 1.99 16.58
N ALA A 293 -22.88 2.23 16.43
CA ALA A 293 -23.58 3.23 17.23
C ALA A 293 -23.62 2.79 18.70
N GLU A 294 -23.69 3.74 19.63
CA GLU A 294 -23.81 3.42 21.08
C GLU A 294 -25.04 2.55 21.41
N THR A 295 -26.06 2.57 20.55
CA THR A 295 -27.28 1.76 20.68
C THR A 295 -27.21 0.39 19.98
N ALA A 296 -26.06 0.03 19.42
CA ALA A 296 -25.89 -1.27 18.77
C ALA A 296 -25.86 -2.41 19.80
N ASN A 297 -26.11 -3.63 19.34
CA ASN A 297 -26.13 -4.82 20.19
C ASN A 297 -24.74 -5.50 20.29
N GLY A 298 -23.69 -4.69 20.17
CA GLY A 298 -22.29 -5.09 20.24
C GLY A 298 -21.37 -3.92 19.91
N THR A 299 -20.10 -4.08 20.20
CA THR A 299 -19.06 -3.06 20.08
C THR A 299 -17.91 -3.57 19.22
N ILE A 300 -17.32 -2.69 18.42
CA ILE A 300 -16.09 -2.97 17.66
C ILE A 300 -14.95 -2.19 18.32
N TYR A 301 -13.84 -2.88 18.59
CA TYR A 301 -12.65 -2.30 19.20
C TYR A 301 -11.46 -2.30 18.24
N SER A 302 -10.57 -1.32 18.42
CA SER A 302 -9.26 -1.32 17.79
C SER A 302 -8.36 -2.42 18.38
N LYS A 303 -7.25 -2.73 17.71
CA LYS A 303 -6.18 -3.59 18.25
C LYS A 303 -5.64 -3.16 19.63
N MET A 304 -5.84 -1.90 20.01
CA MET A 304 -5.39 -1.36 21.31
C MET A 304 -6.45 -1.52 22.41
N GLY A 305 -7.61 -2.12 22.10
CA GLY A 305 -8.72 -2.31 23.04
C GLY A 305 -9.60 -1.08 23.23
N GLU A 306 -9.50 -0.08 22.34
CA GLU A 306 -10.31 1.14 22.40
C GLU A 306 -11.62 0.95 21.60
N PRO A 307 -12.80 1.27 22.18
CA PRO A 307 -14.06 1.18 21.45
C PRO A 307 -14.08 2.20 20.30
N LEU A 308 -14.40 1.72 19.10
CA LEU A 308 -14.49 2.57 17.93
C LEU A 308 -15.88 3.21 17.86
N ALA A 309 -15.92 4.54 17.85
CA ALA A 309 -17.14 5.31 17.66
C ALA A 309 -17.81 4.98 16.32
N GLU A 310 -19.11 5.28 16.20
CA GLU A 310 -19.87 5.01 14.98
C GLU A 310 -19.18 5.60 13.73
N ASN A 311 -18.93 4.75 12.73
CA ASN A 311 -18.26 5.15 11.49
C ASN A 311 -16.87 5.79 11.70
N PHE A 312 -16.15 5.38 12.75
CA PHE A 312 -14.74 5.71 12.92
C PHE A 312 -13.96 5.38 11.65
N THR A 313 -13.21 6.36 11.16
CA THR A 313 -12.55 6.30 9.85
C THR A 313 -11.04 6.46 10.03
N GLN A 314 -10.26 5.55 9.46
CA GLN A 314 -8.80 5.56 9.55
C GLN A 314 -8.15 5.17 8.21
N GLY A 315 -7.00 5.78 7.92
CA GLY A 315 -6.17 5.46 6.77
C GLY A 315 -5.16 4.35 7.06
N PHE A 316 -5.01 3.44 6.12
CA PHE A 316 -4.02 2.35 6.15
C PHE A 316 -3.22 2.33 4.86
N ALA A 317 -1.90 2.28 4.97
CA ALA A 317 -1.04 1.99 3.83
C ALA A 317 -1.39 0.63 3.23
N LYS A 318 -1.33 0.49 1.92
CA LYS A 318 -1.57 -0.78 1.20
C LYS A 318 -0.72 -1.91 1.78
N GLY A 319 -1.38 -3.02 2.12
CA GLY A 319 -0.74 -4.18 2.73
C GLY A 319 -0.35 -3.98 4.19
N SER A 320 -0.96 -3.02 4.89
CA SER A 320 -0.89 -2.94 6.34
C SER A 320 -1.85 -3.94 6.97
N THR A 321 -1.44 -4.52 8.10
CA THR A 321 -2.31 -5.36 8.92
C THR A 321 -3.34 -4.49 9.66
N LEU A 322 -4.62 -4.82 9.48
CA LEU A 322 -5.72 -4.37 10.31
C LEU A 322 -6.09 -5.51 11.27
N GLU A 323 -6.32 -5.15 12.53
CA GLU A 323 -6.87 -6.06 13.54
C GLU A 323 -8.02 -5.35 14.26
N LEU A 324 -9.18 -6.02 14.34
CA LEU A 324 -10.39 -5.54 15.01
C LEU A 324 -10.93 -6.63 15.93
N TYR A 325 -11.47 -6.22 17.08
CA TYR A 325 -12.15 -7.11 18.02
C TYR A 325 -13.65 -6.81 18.05
N PHE A 326 -14.46 -7.87 18.07
CA PHE A 326 -15.92 -7.78 18.03
C PHE A 326 -16.52 -8.35 19.32
N GLU A 327 -17.14 -7.49 20.13
CA GLU A 327 -17.76 -7.89 21.40
C GLU A 327 -19.29 -7.80 21.28
N PRO A 328 -20.02 -8.93 21.26
CA PRO A 328 -21.47 -8.90 21.37
C PRO A 328 -21.91 -8.37 22.74
N ALA A 329 -22.97 -7.57 22.76
CA ALA A 329 -23.62 -7.19 24.02
C ALA A 329 -24.26 -8.43 24.70
N GLU A 330 -24.54 -8.32 26.00
CA GLU A 330 -25.21 -9.40 26.74
C GLU A 330 -26.52 -9.83 26.05
N GLY A 331 -26.66 -11.13 25.81
CA GLY A 331 -27.83 -11.70 25.13
C GLY A 331 -27.77 -11.69 23.60
N TYR A 332 -26.64 -11.32 23.01
CA TYR A 332 -26.40 -11.33 21.56
C TYR A 332 -25.18 -12.16 21.15
N LYS A 333 -25.10 -12.46 19.86
CA LYS A 333 -23.97 -13.07 19.16
C LYS A 333 -23.78 -12.40 17.80
N ILE A 334 -22.66 -12.67 17.13
CA ILE A 334 -22.46 -12.27 15.74
C ILE A 334 -23.24 -13.23 14.83
N GLY A 335 -24.22 -12.71 14.09
CA GLY A 335 -24.96 -13.46 13.07
C GLY A 335 -24.32 -13.37 11.69
N ARG A 336 -23.74 -12.22 11.38
CA ARG A 336 -23.05 -11.94 10.11
C ARG A 336 -21.95 -10.90 10.37
N ALA A 337 -20.80 -11.05 9.73
CA ALA A 337 -19.73 -10.06 9.74
C ALA A 337 -19.16 -9.95 8.33
N TYR A 338 -19.23 -8.76 7.75
CA TYR A 338 -18.85 -8.49 6.37
C TYR A 338 -18.32 -7.07 6.23
N TYR A 339 -17.58 -6.79 5.16
CA TYR A 339 -17.25 -5.43 4.77
C TYR A 339 -17.79 -5.10 3.39
N VAL A 340 -18.10 -3.83 3.17
CA VAL A 340 -18.52 -3.30 1.87
C VAL A 340 -17.35 -2.55 1.26
N MET A 341 -16.89 -2.98 0.09
CA MET A 341 -15.80 -2.32 -0.61
C MET A 341 -16.20 -0.93 -1.13
N SER A 342 -15.22 -0.06 -1.25
CA SER A 342 -15.34 1.21 -1.96
C SER A 342 -14.87 1.07 -3.41
N ASN A 343 -15.63 1.65 -4.33
CA ASN A 343 -15.28 1.72 -5.75
C ASN A 343 -14.68 3.08 -6.16
N ASP A 344 -14.59 4.04 -5.23
CA ASP A 344 -14.22 5.43 -5.49
C ASP A 344 -13.11 5.94 -4.55
N GLY A 345 -12.29 5.01 -4.03
CA GLY A 345 -11.13 5.35 -3.21
C GLY A 345 -11.45 5.64 -1.73
N GLY A 346 -12.67 5.37 -1.28
CA GLY A 346 -13.10 5.51 0.12
C GLY A 346 -14.09 6.65 0.35
N LEU A 347 -14.67 7.24 -0.71
CA LEU A 347 -15.71 8.27 -0.58
C LEU A 347 -17.08 7.62 -0.29
N THR A 348 -17.37 6.50 -0.94
CA THR A 348 -18.58 5.70 -0.72
C THR A 348 -18.24 4.22 -0.59
N PHE A 349 -19.14 3.48 0.08
CA PHE A 349 -19.00 2.04 0.36
C PHE A 349 -20.24 1.32 -0.15
N THR A 350 -20.32 1.17 -1.47
CA THR A 350 -21.45 0.57 -2.19
C THR A 350 -20.99 -0.56 -3.13
N GLY A 351 -19.76 -1.03 -2.96
CA GLY A 351 -19.19 -2.12 -3.74
C GLY A 351 -19.67 -3.49 -3.26
N GLU A 352 -18.90 -4.51 -3.60
CA GLU A 352 -19.15 -5.89 -3.19
C GLU A 352 -19.07 -6.05 -1.67
N GLU A 353 -19.96 -6.88 -1.13
CA GLU A 353 -19.95 -7.32 0.25
C GLU A 353 -19.11 -8.59 0.38
N VAL A 354 -18.11 -8.58 1.26
CA VAL A 354 -17.24 -9.72 1.52
C VAL A 354 -17.43 -10.18 2.96
N GLU A 355 -17.91 -11.40 3.13
CA GLU A 355 -18.07 -12.05 4.44
C GLU A 355 -16.73 -12.42 5.05
N PHE A 356 -16.57 -12.18 6.34
CA PHE A 356 -15.40 -12.60 7.11
C PHE A 356 -15.75 -13.24 8.46
N LEU A 357 -17.01 -13.58 8.71
CA LEU A 357 -17.42 -14.24 9.97
C LEU A 357 -16.60 -15.52 10.25
N ASN A 358 -16.29 -16.29 9.22
CA ASN A 358 -15.50 -17.52 9.34
C ASN A 358 -13.99 -17.27 9.47
N GLU A 359 -13.56 -16.02 9.36
CA GLU A 359 -12.17 -15.57 9.55
C GLU A 359 -11.93 -15.04 10.97
N LEU A 360 -12.98 -14.90 11.79
CA LEU A 360 -12.83 -14.55 13.20
C LEU A 360 -12.14 -15.70 13.94
N ASP A 361 -11.17 -15.36 14.78
CA ASP A 361 -10.58 -16.34 15.68
C ASP A 361 -11.51 -16.69 16.86
N GLN A 362 -11.05 -17.61 17.72
CA GLN A 362 -11.83 -18.07 18.87
C GLN A 362 -12.17 -16.94 19.86
N ASP A 363 -11.38 -15.86 19.87
CA ASP A 363 -11.49 -14.71 20.74
C ASP A 363 -12.18 -13.54 20.02
N LEU A 364 -12.78 -13.79 18.85
CA LEU A 364 -13.50 -12.82 18.02
C LEU A 364 -12.63 -11.68 17.47
N PHE A 365 -11.33 -11.92 17.27
CA PHE A 365 -10.48 -11.04 16.50
C PHE A 365 -10.57 -11.35 15.01
N TRP A 366 -10.61 -10.30 14.22
CA TRP A 366 -10.41 -10.37 12.77
C TRP A 366 -9.10 -9.70 12.42
N THR A 367 -8.21 -10.43 11.74
CA THR A 367 -6.96 -9.91 11.20
C THR A 367 -6.98 -9.99 9.68
N THR A 368 -6.72 -8.87 9.01
CA THR A 368 -6.68 -8.82 7.55
C THR A 368 -5.61 -7.86 7.03
N GLN A 369 -5.28 -7.99 5.75
CA GLN A 369 -4.40 -7.06 5.05
C GLN A 369 -5.23 -6.04 4.27
N VAL A 370 -5.01 -4.75 4.52
CA VAL A 370 -5.77 -3.69 3.86
C VAL A 370 -5.25 -3.48 2.44
N ASN A 371 -6.02 -3.91 1.44
CA ASN A 371 -5.69 -3.79 0.02
C ASN A 371 -6.68 -2.95 -0.79
N VAL A 372 -7.72 -2.45 -0.12
CA VAL A 372 -8.82 -1.66 -0.70
C VAL A 372 -9.45 -0.84 0.43
N SER A 373 -10.09 0.28 0.09
CA SER A 373 -10.91 1.02 1.05
C SER A 373 -12.21 0.26 1.29
N PHE A 374 -12.61 0.04 2.56
CA PHE A 374 -13.84 -0.69 2.88
C PHE A 374 -14.50 -0.22 4.18
N LYS A 375 -15.77 -0.57 4.36
CA LYS A 375 -16.54 -0.32 5.57
C LYS A 375 -17.00 -1.62 6.21
N VAL A 376 -16.60 -1.84 7.45
CA VAL A 376 -16.99 -3.00 8.27
C VAL A 376 -18.46 -2.88 8.69
N LYS A 377 -19.16 -4.01 8.68
CA LYS A 377 -20.55 -4.16 9.07
C LYS A 377 -20.76 -5.46 9.84
N VAL A 378 -21.51 -5.37 10.94
CA VAL A 378 -21.86 -6.54 11.76
C VAL A 378 -23.38 -6.61 11.93
N VAL A 379 -23.92 -7.82 11.81
CA VAL A 379 -25.30 -8.12 12.18
C VAL A 379 -25.28 -8.89 13.49
N TRP A 380 -25.78 -8.24 14.54
CA TRP A 380 -25.91 -8.82 15.88
C TRP A 380 -27.23 -9.57 16.00
N GLU A 381 -27.18 -10.85 16.36
CA GLU A 381 -28.34 -11.72 16.53
C GLU A 381 -28.60 -12.00 18.01
N SER A 382 -29.86 -11.94 18.43
CA SER A 382 -30.22 -12.30 19.80
C SER A 382 -30.04 -13.81 20.05
N LEU A 383 -29.44 -14.15 21.18
CA LEU A 383 -29.34 -15.53 21.69
C LEU A 383 -30.70 -16.06 22.17
N THR A 384 -31.61 -15.16 22.54
CA THR A 384 -32.98 -15.52 22.96
C THR A 384 -33.91 -15.53 21.76
N ALA A 385 -33.61 -16.38 20.77
CA ALA A 385 -34.63 -16.81 19.84
C ALA A 385 -35.61 -17.74 20.60
N LEU A 386 -36.57 -17.15 21.30
CA LEU A 386 -37.85 -17.79 21.52
C LEU A 386 -38.36 -18.24 20.14
N LYS A 387 -38.17 -19.51 19.78
CA LYS A 387 -38.71 -20.05 18.54
C LYS A 387 -40.22 -19.84 18.61
N ASN A 388 -40.77 -19.05 17.69
CA ASN A 388 -42.22 -19.05 17.49
C ASN A 388 -42.65 -20.51 17.38
N LEU A 389 -43.78 -20.84 18.01
CA LEU A 389 -44.45 -22.13 17.93
C LEU A 389 -44.95 -22.33 16.48
N ASN A 390 -44.02 -22.49 15.55
CA ASN A 390 -44.20 -22.70 14.11
C ASN A 390 -43.97 -24.18 13.79
N GLN A 391 -44.46 -25.09 14.66
CA GLN A 391 -44.82 -26.41 14.18
C GLN A 391 -46.16 -26.25 13.46
N SER A 392 -46.21 -26.59 12.17
CA SER A 392 -47.43 -26.52 11.32
C SER A 392 -48.65 -27.17 11.95
N ASP A 393 -48.42 -28.06 12.91
CA ASP A 393 -49.41 -28.94 13.51
C ASP A 393 -49.96 -28.37 14.83
N ILE A 394 -49.16 -27.57 15.58
CA ILE A 394 -49.60 -27.02 16.88
C ILE A 394 -50.24 -25.64 16.68
N LYS A 395 -51.50 -25.49 17.11
CA LYS A 395 -52.25 -24.23 17.03
C LYS A 395 -52.78 -23.81 18.39
N CYS A 396 -52.43 -22.60 18.85
CA CYS A 396 -53.00 -22.00 20.06
C CYS A 396 -54.04 -20.92 19.69
N PHE A 397 -55.24 -21.03 20.26
CA PHE A 397 -56.35 -20.10 20.06
C PHE A 397 -56.82 -19.56 21.40
N SER A 398 -57.18 -18.29 21.45
CA SER A 398 -57.97 -17.77 22.57
C SER A 398 -59.42 -18.20 22.42
N THR A 399 -60.01 -18.61 23.54
CA THR A 399 -61.46 -18.73 23.73
C THR A 399 -61.87 -17.76 24.84
N GLY A 400 -63.17 -17.49 25.00
CA GLY A 400 -63.66 -16.63 26.09
C GLY A 400 -63.38 -17.18 27.49
N ASP A 401 -63.07 -18.47 27.59
CA ASP A 401 -62.79 -19.18 28.84
C ASP A 401 -61.30 -19.53 29.02
N GLY A 402 -60.40 -19.05 28.14
CA GLY A 402 -58.95 -19.25 28.26
C GLY A 402 -58.22 -19.51 26.93
N ILE A 403 -57.28 -20.46 26.93
CA ILE A 403 -56.47 -20.83 25.77
C ILE A 403 -56.71 -22.29 25.37
N GLN A 404 -57.05 -22.52 24.11
CA GLN A 404 -57.13 -23.85 23.52
C GLN A 404 -55.90 -24.14 22.67
N ILE A 405 -55.26 -25.28 22.89
CA ILE A 405 -54.10 -25.76 22.14
C ILE A 405 -54.49 -27.05 21.41
N GLN A 406 -54.20 -27.13 20.11
CA GLN A 406 -54.44 -28.30 19.25
C GLN A 406 -53.12 -28.79 18.64
N GLY A 407 -53.05 -30.07 18.28
CA GLY A 407 -51.91 -30.68 17.57
C GLY A 407 -50.74 -31.11 18.45
N ILE A 408 -50.98 -31.19 19.75
CA ILE A 408 -50.03 -31.62 20.80
C ILE A 408 -50.14 -33.13 21.04
N LYS A 409 -49.10 -33.79 21.54
CA LYS A 409 -49.14 -35.23 21.86
C LYS A 409 -49.46 -35.45 23.33
N SER A 410 -50.12 -36.57 23.64
CA SER A 410 -50.32 -36.97 25.04
C SER A 410 -48.97 -37.10 25.74
N GLY A 411 -48.81 -36.39 26.87
CA GLY A 411 -47.56 -36.30 27.62
C GLY A 411 -46.75 -35.03 27.39
N ASP A 412 -47.07 -34.20 26.38
CA ASP A 412 -46.37 -32.93 26.16
C ASP A 412 -46.58 -31.97 27.34
N VAL A 413 -45.49 -31.37 27.82
CA VAL A 413 -45.55 -30.39 28.91
C VAL A 413 -45.89 -29.01 28.36
N ILE A 414 -47.00 -28.45 28.84
CA ILE A 414 -47.45 -27.11 28.51
C ILE A 414 -47.21 -26.19 29.71
N ARG A 415 -46.54 -25.06 29.47
CA ARG A 415 -46.30 -24.01 30.47
C ARG A 415 -46.87 -22.69 29.99
N VAL A 416 -47.62 -22.01 30.83
CA VAL A 416 -48.19 -20.70 30.55
C VAL A 416 -47.60 -19.68 31.49
N TYR A 417 -47.04 -18.61 30.94
CA TYR A 417 -46.48 -17.49 31.68
C TYR A 417 -47.31 -16.23 31.43
N ASN A 418 -47.37 -15.34 32.42
CA ASN A 418 -47.90 -14.00 32.20
C ASN A 418 -46.81 -13.10 31.57
N THR A 419 -47.14 -11.84 31.34
CA THR A 419 -46.22 -10.84 30.75
C THR A 419 -45.04 -10.46 31.64
N THR A 420 -45.09 -10.79 32.94
CA THR A 420 -43.98 -10.56 33.88
C THR A 420 -43.07 -11.78 33.99
N GLY A 421 -43.29 -12.83 33.18
CA GLY A 421 -42.51 -14.07 33.21
C GLY A 421 -42.87 -15.03 34.34
N MET A 422 -43.92 -14.75 35.12
CA MET A 422 -44.38 -15.63 36.20
C MET A 422 -45.14 -16.83 35.61
N LEU A 423 -44.81 -18.04 36.07
CA LEU A 423 -45.53 -19.26 35.69
C LEU A 423 -46.95 -19.22 36.26
N VAL A 424 -47.95 -19.18 35.38
CA VAL A 424 -49.38 -19.14 35.70
C VAL A 424 -49.96 -20.55 35.76
N LYS A 425 -49.51 -21.43 34.86
CA LYS A 425 -50.01 -22.81 34.77
C LYS A 425 -48.98 -23.75 34.17
N GLU A 426 -48.92 -24.97 34.69
CA GLU A 426 -48.19 -26.10 34.10
C GLU A 426 -49.09 -27.34 34.11
N LEU A 427 -49.09 -28.09 33.01
CA LEU A 427 -49.84 -29.35 32.87
C LEU A 427 -49.27 -30.20 31.74
N ASN A 428 -49.55 -31.50 31.81
CA ASN A 428 -49.26 -32.45 30.73
C ASN A 428 -50.51 -32.61 29.86
N ALA A 429 -50.33 -32.57 28.54
CA ALA A 429 -51.39 -32.80 27.59
C ALA A 429 -51.96 -34.23 27.71
N SER A 430 -53.28 -34.38 27.72
CA SER A 430 -53.96 -35.68 27.81
C SER A 430 -54.37 -36.26 26.46
N GLY A 431 -54.05 -35.58 25.35
CA GLY A 431 -54.44 -35.93 24.00
C GLY A 431 -54.17 -34.79 23.01
N GLU A 432 -54.70 -34.89 21.78
CA GLU A 432 -54.43 -33.95 20.67
C GLU A 432 -54.92 -32.52 20.87
N LYS A 433 -55.74 -32.30 21.90
CA LYS A 433 -56.32 -31.01 22.25
C LYS A 433 -56.30 -30.83 23.76
N THR A 434 -55.90 -29.64 24.21
CA THR A 434 -55.94 -29.25 25.62
C THR A 434 -56.54 -27.86 25.77
N MET A 435 -57.39 -27.69 26.78
CA MET A 435 -57.97 -26.40 27.16
C MET A 435 -57.37 -25.93 28.48
N ILE A 436 -56.89 -24.70 28.52
CA ILE A 436 -56.26 -24.09 29.69
C ILE A 436 -57.13 -22.93 30.14
N PRO A 437 -57.92 -23.10 31.22
CA PRO A 437 -58.77 -22.03 31.72
C PRO A 437 -57.93 -20.90 32.30
N LEU A 438 -58.10 -19.69 31.77
CA LEU A 438 -57.34 -18.49 32.12
C LEU A 438 -58.27 -17.27 32.08
N GLN A 439 -57.99 -16.29 32.94
CA GLN A 439 -58.70 -15.02 32.92
C GLN A 439 -58.27 -14.18 31.71
N GLN A 440 -59.03 -13.13 31.41
CA GLN A 440 -58.68 -12.15 30.39
C GLN A 440 -57.27 -11.59 30.65
N GLY A 441 -56.42 -11.62 29.64
CA GLY A 441 -55.01 -11.25 29.80
C GLY A 441 -54.12 -11.70 28.65
N MET A 442 -52.86 -11.27 28.73
CA MET A 442 -51.83 -11.61 27.75
C MET A 442 -50.89 -12.65 28.34
N TYR A 443 -50.69 -13.75 27.60
CA TYR A 443 -49.92 -14.89 28.07
C TYR A 443 -48.91 -15.35 27.02
N VAL A 444 -47.84 -15.98 27.49
CA VAL A 444 -46.87 -16.72 26.68
C VAL A 444 -47.05 -18.20 26.96
N VAL A 445 -47.47 -18.95 25.95
CA VAL A 445 -47.62 -20.41 26.02
C VAL A 445 -46.34 -21.03 25.50
N ARG A 446 -45.75 -21.94 26.26
CA ARG A 446 -44.60 -22.74 25.86
C ARG A 446 -45.02 -24.21 25.77
N VAL A 447 -44.77 -24.81 24.62
CA VAL A 447 -44.91 -26.25 24.38
C VAL A 447 -43.61 -26.74 23.73
N ALA A 448 -42.95 -27.72 24.35
CA ALA A 448 -41.60 -28.15 23.96
C ALA A 448 -40.60 -26.96 23.87
N GLU A 449 -39.93 -26.80 22.73
CA GLU A 449 -39.00 -25.68 22.44
C GLU A 449 -39.70 -24.43 21.87
N GLY A 450 -40.98 -24.52 21.51
CA GLY A 450 -41.71 -23.41 20.88
C GLY A 450 -42.50 -22.57 21.87
N VAL A 451 -42.67 -21.27 21.57
CA VAL A 451 -43.55 -20.37 22.32
C VAL A 451 -44.51 -19.60 21.43
N GLN A 452 -45.73 -19.35 21.92
CA GLN A 452 -46.73 -18.53 21.25
C GLN A 452 -47.34 -17.53 22.22
N LYS A 453 -47.40 -16.27 21.80
CA LYS A 453 -48.13 -15.23 22.51
C LYS A 453 -49.63 -15.35 22.21
N VAL A 454 -50.46 -15.40 23.25
CA VAL A 454 -51.92 -15.50 23.13
C VAL A 454 -52.56 -14.44 23.99
N VAL A 455 -53.57 -13.76 23.45
CA VAL A 455 -54.38 -12.78 24.18
C VAL A 455 -55.74 -13.42 24.43
N VAL A 456 -56.04 -13.71 25.69
CA VAL A 456 -57.36 -14.18 26.14
C VAL A 456 -58.26 -12.95 26.24
N LYS A 457 -59.31 -12.91 25.43
CA LYS A 457 -60.23 -11.77 25.33
C LYS A 457 -61.39 -11.86 26.29
#